data_AF-T0IFI4-F1
#
_entry.id   AF-T0IFI4-F1
#
_cell.length_a   1.000
_cell.length_b   1.000
_cell.length_c   1.000
_cell.angle_alpha   90.00
_cell.angle_beta   90.00
_cell.angle_gamma   90.00
#
_symmetry.space_group_name_H-M   'P 1'
#
loop_
_entity.id
_entity.type
_entity.pdbx_description
1 polymer ?
#
loop_
_entity_poly.entity_id
_entity_poly.type
_entity_poly.pdbx_seq_one_letter_code
_entity_poly.pdbx_strand_id
1 'polypeptide(L)'
;MQPETSGDLREELRDDAQKLSTTAAERVHSEVDARKSPVVEQARSVSSALDSAARELSGGQTPGWLNSLFEQGAQQIRQLADTLEQKDSRQLMDDVRSIARNNPGTFLAACAAAGFAASRVLRAGPETGSGSVQPGAQPGGSPPAPAYGDPQTAGIGGAP
;
A
#
# COMPACT_ATOMS: atom_id res chain seq x y z
N MET A 1 11.40 46.46 -2.90
CA MET A 1 10.79 45.20 -2.41
C MET A 1 11.89 44.15 -2.36
N GLN A 2 12.08 43.52 -1.20
CA GLN A 2 13.30 42.80 -0.81
C GLN A 2 13.29 41.31 -1.24
N PRO A 3 14.39 40.77 -1.78
CA PRO A 3 14.54 39.34 -2.13
C PRO A 3 15.03 38.41 -0.98
N GLU A 4 15.10 38.89 0.28
CA GLU A 4 15.78 38.18 1.40
C GLU A 4 15.05 36.92 1.92
N THR A 5 13.76 36.71 1.65
CA THR A 5 12.97 35.63 2.29
C THR A 5 13.13 34.26 1.62
N SER A 6 13.71 34.18 0.42
CA SER A 6 13.81 32.92 -0.33
C SER A 6 15.06 32.09 0.00
N GLY A 7 16.12 32.71 0.55
CA GLY A 7 17.36 32.00 0.88
C GLY A 7 17.24 31.22 2.18
N ASP A 8 16.77 31.88 3.23
CA ASP A 8 16.63 31.35 4.59
C ASP A 8 15.69 30.12 4.63
N LEU A 9 14.51 30.24 4.01
CA LEU A 9 13.54 29.15 3.92
C LEU A 9 14.09 27.91 3.18
N ARG A 10 14.92 28.11 2.15
CA ARG A 10 15.51 27.00 1.39
C ARG A 10 16.60 26.29 2.19
N GLU A 11 17.35 27.02 2.99
CA GLU A 11 18.42 26.49 3.81
C GLU A 11 17.85 25.69 4.99
N GLU A 12 16.81 26.21 5.63
CA GLU A 12 16.06 25.52 6.68
C GLU A 12 15.41 24.23 6.16
N LEU A 13 14.70 24.30 5.02
CA LEU A 13 14.12 23.11 4.38
C LEU A 13 15.16 22.05 4.06
N ARG A 14 16.37 22.47 3.64
CA ARG A 14 17.44 21.56 3.27
C ARG A 14 17.98 20.83 4.49
N ASP A 15 18.18 21.54 5.58
CA ASP A 15 18.69 20.99 6.82
C ASP A 15 17.69 19.98 7.43
N ASP A 16 16.41 20.33 7.45
CA ASP A 16 15.32 19.43 7.87
C ASP A 16 15.21 18.19 6.98
N ALA A 17 15.27 18.39 5.65
CA ALA A 17 15.26 17.27 4.70
C ALA A 17 16.46 16.33 4.92
N GLN A 18 17.65 16.87 5.18
CA GLN A 18 18.86 16.07 5.40
C GLN A 18 18.80 15.26 6.70
N LYS A 19 18.31 15.87 7.79
CA LYS A 19 18.09 15.21 9.08
C LYS A 19 17.04 14.10 8.97
N LEU A 20 15.91 14.39 8.33
CA LEU A 20 14.85 13.42 8.12
C LEU A 20 15.31 12.26 7.23
N SER A 21 16.06 12.55 6.15
CA SER A 21 16.58 11.54 5.22
C SER A 21 17.56 10.60 5.89
N THR A 22 18.47 11.13 6.71
CA THR A 22 19.46 10.31 7.46
C THR A 22 18.75 9.36 8.42
N THR A 23 17.79 9.88 9.18
CA THR A 23 16.99 9.08 10.14
C THR A 23 16.16 8.00 9.43
N ALA A 24 15.55 8.34 8.30
CA ALA A 24 14.77 7.40 7.50
C ALA A 24 15.66 6.30 6.90
N ALA A 25 16.82 6.67 6.35
CA ALA A 25 17.78 5.73 5.77
C ALA A 25 18.28 4.71 6.81
N GLU A 26 18.61 5.17 8.02
CA GLU A 26 19.10 4.31 9.10
C GLU A 26 18.04 3.29 9.57
N ARG A 27 16.77 3.72 9.65
CA ARG A 27 15.64 2.84 9.98
C ARG A 27 15.35 1.81 8.89
N VAL A 28 15.31 2.25 7.62
CA VAL A 28 15.10 1.36 6.47
C VAL A 28 16.19 0.30 6.40
N HIS A 29 17.46 0.69 6.57
CA HIS A 29 18.58 -0.25 6.55
C HIS A 29 18.46 -1.29 7.67
N SER A 30 18.12 -0.84 8.89
CA SER A 30 17.98 -1.72 10.06
C SER A 30 16.82 -2.71 9.95
N GLU A 31 15.72 -2.34 9.30
CA GLU A 31 14.58 -3.24 9.10
C GLU A 31 14.74 -4.20 7.92
N VAL A 32 15.46 -3.79 6.87
CA VAL A 32 15.70 -4.60 5.67
C VAL A 32 16.54 -5.84 5.98
N ASP A 33 17.52 -5.77 6.89
CA ASP A 33 18.30 -6.94 7.29
C ASP A 33 17.52 -7.94 8.17
N ALA A 34 16.43 -7.50 8.82
CA ALA A 34 15.61 -8.34 9.70
C ALA A 34 14.41 -9.02 8.99
N ARG A 35 14.04 -8.60 7.77
CA ARG A 35 12.76 -8.98 7.15
C ARG A 35 12.87 -9.41 5.67
N LYS A 36 13.88 -10.22 5.30
CA LYS A 36 14.03 -10.73 3.91
C LYS A 36 13.12 -11.91 3.55
N SER A 37 12.60 -12.65 4.52
CA SER A 37 11.81 -13.89 4.26
C SER A 37 10.31 -13.74 3.91
N PRO A 38 9.56 -12.68 4.32
CA PRO A 38 8.11 -12.59 4.03
C PRO A 38 7.74 -11.89 2.70
N VAL A 39 8.72 -11.52 1.85
CA VAL A 39 8.48 -10.68 0.67
C VAL A 39 7.81 -11.43 -0.49
N VAL A 40 8.06 -12.73 -0.63
CA VAL A 40 7.58 -13.53 -1.77
C VAL A 40 6.06 -13.74 -1.75
N GLU A 41 5.47 -13.99 -0.58
CA GLU A 41 4.03 -14.21 -0.43
C GLU A 41 3.24 -12.91 -0.66
N GLN A 42 3.78 -11.78 -0.21
CA GLN A 42 3.21 -10.46 -0.45
C GLN A 42 3.28 -10.07 -1.94
N ALA A 43 4.38 -10.38 -2.61
CA ALA A 43 4.53 -10.15 -4.04
C ALA A 43 3.49 -10.94 -4.87
N ARG A 44 3.18 -12.18 -4.46
CA ARG A 44 2.17 -13.01 -5.14
C ARG A 44 0.76 -12.46 -4.99
N SER A 45 0.40 -12.00 -3.79
CA SER A 45 -0.90 -11.37 -3.51
C SER A 45 -1.09 -10.08 -4.32
N VAL A 46 -0.06 -9.21 -4.33
CA VAL A 46 -0.07 -7.98 -5.14
C VAL A 46 -0.19 -8.27 -6.62
N SER A 47 0.54 -9.28 -7.12
CA SER A 47 0.49 -9.67 -8.54
C SER A 47 -0.92 -10.16 -8.94
N SER A 48 -1.58 -10.94 -8.08
CA SER A 48 -2.95 -11.42 -8.33
C SER A 48 -3.98 -10.29 -8.31
N ALA A 49 -3.83 -9.32 -7.41
CA ALA A 49 -4.70 -8.14 -7.34
C ALA A 49 -4.53 -7.25 -8.58
N LEU A 50 -3.28 -7.06 -9.04
CA LEU A 50 -2.98 -6.30 -10.25
C LEU A 50 -3.52 -6.99 -11.51
N ASP A 51 -3.38 -8.32 -11.66
CA ASP A 51 -3.96 -9.06 -12.78
C ASP A 51 -5.49 -8.93 -12.83
N SER A 52 -6.15 -9.00 -11.66
CA SER A 52 -7.60 -8.87 -11.55
C SER A 52 -8.06 -7.46 -11.98
N ALA A 53 -7.40 -6.42 -11.48
CA ALA A 53 -7.69 -5.03 -11.86
C ALA A 53 -7.42 -4.75 -13.34
N ALA A 54 -6.35 -5.33 -13.91
CA ALA A 54 -6.02 -5.18 -15.33
C ALA A 54 -7.07 -5.82 -16.24
N ARG A 55 -7.63 -6.97 -15.84
CA ARG A 55 -8.74 -7.62 -16.55
C ARG A 55 -10.03 -6.80 -16.52
N GLU A 56 -10.37 -6.21 -15.37
CA GLU A 56 -11.53 -5.32 -15.24
C GLU A 56 -11.36 -4.06 -16.11
N LEU A 57 -10.16 -3.47 -16.12
CA LEU A 57 -9.88 -2.26 -16.89
C LEU A 57 -9.87 -2.51 -18.41
N SER A 58 -9.35 -3.66 -18.86
CA SER A 58 -9.33 -4.04 -20.28
C SER A 58 -10.72 -4.45 -20.81
N GLY A 59 -11.64 -4.86 -19.94
CA GLY A 59 -13.03 -5.17 -20.29
C GLY A 59 -13.92 -3.92 -20.44
N GLY A 60 -13.48 -2.77 -19.93
CA GLY A 60 -14.14 -1.49 -20.10
C GLY A 60 -13.86 -0.91 -21.48
N GLN A 61 -14.93 -0.60 -22.22
CA GLN A 61 -14.93 0.12 -23.50
C GLN A 61 -14.09 1.40 -23.43
N THR A 62 -12.80 1.26 -23.70
CA THR A 62 -11.81 2.32 -23.60
C THR A 62 -11.97 3.23 -24.83
N PRO A 63 -12.18 4.54 -24.66
CA PRO A 63 -12.33 5.46 -25.78
C PRO A 63 -11.12 5.39 -26.73
N GLY A 64 -11.35 5.42 -28.05
CA GLY A 64 -10.28 5.25 -29.05
C GLY A 64 -9.10 6.24 -28.93
N TRP A 65 -9.34 7.46 -28.44
CA TRP A 65 -8.29 8.45 -28.16
C TRP A 65 -7.35 8.00 -27.01
N LEU A 66 -7.88 7.23 -26.07
CA LEU A 66 -7.14 6.66 -24.96
C LEU A 66 -6.30 5.47 -25.44
N ASN A 67 -6.80 4.67 -26.39
CA ASN A 67 -6.04 3.56 -26.98
C ASN A 67 -4.76 4.06 -27.67
N SER A 68 -4.83 5.17 -28.41
CA SER A 68 -3.66 5.78 -29.02
C SER A 68 -2.66 6.32 -28.01
N LEU A 69 -3.13 6.90 -26.89
CA LEU A 69 -2.26 7.32 -25.77
C LEU A 69 -1.62 6.11 -25.08
N PHE A 70 -2.35 5.01 -24.92
CA PHE A 70 -1.83 3.76 -24.40
C PHE A 70 -0.78 3.14 -25.31
N GLU A 71 -1.00 3.12 -26.63
CA GLU A 71 -0.02 2.63 -27.60
C GLU A 71 1.26 3.47 -27.58
N GLN A 72 1.14 4.80 -27.54
CA GLN A 72 2.27 5.71 -27.43
C GLN A 72 3.03 5.53 -26.11
N GLY A 73 2.30 5.38 -25.00
CA GLY A 73 2.88 5.08 -23.69
C GLY A 73 3.60 3.73 -23.69
N ALA A 74 2.99 2.70 -24.27
CA ALA A 74 3.56 1.36 -24.36
C ALA A 74 4.85 1.33 -25.19
N GLN A 75 4.94 2.10 -26.27
CA GLN A 75 6.16 2.25 -27.05
C GLN A 75 7.29 2.88 -26.22
N GLN A 76 7.01 3.95 -25.46
CA GLN A 76 8.01 4.55 -24.57
C GLN A 76 8.46 3.61 -23.45
N ILE A 77 7.53 2.86 -22.85
CA ILE A 77 7.85 1.88 -21.81
C ILE A 77 8.73 0.76 -22.38
N ARG A 78 8.45 0.30 -23.59
CA ARG A 78 9.25 -0.74 -24.26
C ARG A 78 10.67 -0.26 -24.56
N GLN A 79 10.82 1.00 -24.94
CA GLN A 79 12.12 1.63 -25.18
C GLN A 79 12.93 1.81 -23.89
N LEU A 80 12.25 2.11 -22.78
CA LEU A 80 12.86 2.10 -21.44
C LEU A 80 13.28 0.69 -21.00
N ALA A 81 12.45 -0.32 -21.25
CA ALA A 81 12.76 -1.71 -20.92
C ALA A 81 14.00 -2.22 -21.68
N ASP A 82 14.11 -1.89 -22.97
CA ASP A 82 15.28 -2.22 -23.80
C ASP A 82 16.54 -1.53 -23.30
N THR A 83 16.44 -0.26 -22.91
CA THR A 83 17.53 0.50 -22.27
C THR A 83 17.95 -0.07 -20.91
N LEU A 84 16.99 -0.59 -20.13
CA LEU A 84 17.26 -1.26 -18.84
C LEU A 84 17.96 -2.61 -19.04
N GLU A 85 17.53 -3.38 -20.05
CA GLU A 85 18.16 -4.66 -20.43
C GLU A 85 19.58 -4.43 -20.96
N GLN A 86 19.78 -3.32 -21.69
CA GLN A 86 21.09 -2.79 -22.09
C GLN A 86 21.79 -2.00 -20.98
N LYS A 87 21.46 -2.18 -19.70
CA LYS A 87 22.28 -1.78 -18.53
C LYS A 87 22.85 -0.35 -18.51
N ASP A 88 22.29 0.61 -19.23
CA ASP A 88 22.84 1.96 -19.32
C ASP A 88 22.21 2.88 -18.26
N SER A 89 22.50 2.57 -17.00
CA SER A 89 22.04 3.37 -15.85
C SER A 89 22.46 4.84 -15.95
N ARG A 90 23.54 5.13 -16.68
CA ARG A 90 24.02 6.50 -16.89
C ARG A 90 23.08 7.31 -17.78
N GLN A 91 22.50 6.69 -18.79
CA GLN A 91 21.53 7.32 -19.68
C GLN A 91 20.21 7.62 -18.94
N LEU A 92 19.74 6.68 -18.12
CA LEU A 92 18.56 6.89 -17.25
C LEU A 92 18.72 8.08 -16.31
N MET A 93 19.90 8.23 -15.70
CA MET A 93 20.16 9.37 -14.81
C MET A 93 20.23 10.70 -15.58
N ASP A 94 20.72 10.68 -16.82
CA ASP A 94 20.78 11.87 -17.67
C ASP A 94 19.38 12.31 -18.11
N ASP A 95 18.51 11.38 -18.49
CA ASP A 95 17.12 11.66 -18.86
C ASP A 95 16.31 12.26 -17.70
N VAL A 96 16.43 11.67 -16.51
CA VAL A 96 15.78 12.20 -15.29
C VAL A 96 16.28 13.60 -14.97
N ARG A 97 17.60 13.83 -15.09
CA ARG A 97 18.22 15.14 -14.89
C ARG A 97 17.75 16.15 -15.94
N SER A 98 17.58 15.73 -17.18
CA SER A 98 17.06 16.55 -18.27
C SER A 98 15.61 16.98 -17.97
N ILE A 99 14.73 16.06 -17.58
CA ILE A 99 13.34 16.35 -17.21
C ILE A 99 13.28 17.32 -16.01
N ALA A 100 14.08 17.07 -14.97
CA ALA A 100 14.12 17.94 -13.79
C ALA A 100 14.56 19.37 -14.13
N ARG A 101 15.47 19.54 -15.09
CA ARG A 101 16.01 20.84 -15.49
C ARG A 101 15.14 21.55 -16.52
N ASN A 102 14.47 20.82 -17.40
CA ASN A 102 13.63 21.36 -18.47
C ASN A 102 12.20 21.67 -18.00
N ASN A 103 11.67 20.90 -17.04
CA ASN A 103 10.31 21.05 -16.51
C ASN A 103 10.27 20.80 -14.99
N PRO A 104 10.77 21.74 -14.16
CA PRO A 104 10.84 21.55 -12.70
C PRO A 104 9.47 21.30 -12.04
N GLY A 105 8.40 21.92 -12.56
CA GLY A 105 7.04 21.73 -12.03
C GLY A 105 6.51 20.30 -12.21
N THR A 106 6.67 19.72 -13.41
CA THR A 106 6.22 18.36 -13.72
C THR A 106 7.02 17.32 -12.93
N PHE A 107 8.33 17.53 -12.79
CA PHE A 107 9.17 16.65 -11.97
C PHE A 107 8.72 16.63 -10.50
N LEU A 108 8.50 17.80 -9.90
CA LEU A 108 8.01 17.89 -8.52
C LEU A 108 6.61 17.28 -8.36
N ALA A 109 5.69 17.53 -9.30
CA ALA A 109 4.35 16.95 -9.29
C ALA A 109 4.39 15.43 -9.39
N ALA A 110 5.23 14.88 -10.29
CA ALA A 110 5.42 13.44 -10.43
C ALA A 110 6.01 12.81 -9.16
N CYS A 111 7.04 13.42 -8.57
CA CYS A 111 7.63 12.96 -7.32
C CYS A 111 6.63 13.00 -6.16
N ALA A 112 5.83 14.06 -6.06
CA ALA A 112 4.78 14.17 -5.04
C ALA A 112 3.70 13.11 -5.21
N ALA A 113 3.21 12.91 -6.45
CA ALA A 113 2.23 11.88 -6.76
C ALA A 113 2.77 10.47 -6.45
N ALA A 114 4.01 10.18 -6.84
CA ALA A 114 4.67 8.91 -6.53
C ALA A 114 4.86 8.72 -5.02
N GLY A 115 5.31 9.75 -4.30
CA GLY A 115 5.46 9.72 -2.85
C GLY A 115 4.13 9.50 -2.12
N PHE A 116 3.05 10.13 -2.58
CA PHE A 116 1.71 9.92 -2.03
C PHE A 116 1.18 8.52 -2.32
N ALA A 117 1.35 8.02 -3.55
CA ALA A 117 0.97 6.66 -3.92
C ALA A 117 1.74 5.63 -3.09
N ALA A 118 3.05 5.80 -2.94
CA ALA A 118 3.89 4.96 -2.09
C ALA A 118 3.44 5.04 -0.62
N SER A 119 3.14 6.22 -0.10
CA SER A 119 2.62 6.40 1.27
C SER A 119 1.28 5.70 1.46
N ARG A 120 0.41 5.73 0.44
CA ARG A 120 -0.87 5.02 0.46
C ARG A 120 -0.67 3.51 0.43
N VAL A 121 0.27 2.99 -0.34
CA VAL A 121 0.62 1.57 -0.37
C VAL A 121 1.24 1.12 0.96
N LEU A 122 2.09 1.93 1.58
CA LEU A 122 2.64 1.65 2.91
C LEU A 122 1.54 1.68 3.99
N ARG A 123 0.59 2.61 3.88
CA ARG A 123 -0.57 2.74 4.78
C ARG A 123 -1.60 1.63 4.59
N ALA A 124 -1.77 1.15 3.36
CA ALA A 124 -2.67 0.05 2.98
C ALA A 124 -1.95 -1.31 2.92
N GLY A 125 -0.65 -1.33 3.24
CA GLY A 125 0.11 -2.56 3.43
C GLY A 125 -0.60 -3.36 4.50
N PRO A 126 -0.69 -4.69 4.33
CA PRO A 126 -1.79 -5.49 4.85
C PRO A 126 -2.08 -5.09 6.29
N GLU A 127 -3.22 -4.41 6.48
CA GLU A 127 -4.07 -4.79 7.61
C GLU A 127 -4.06 -6.30 7.48
N THR A 128 -3.36 -6.98 8.39
CA THR A 128 -3.60 -8.38 8.56
C THR A 128 -5.04 -8.38 9.02
N GLY A 129 -5.95 -8.43 8.05
CA GLY A 129 -7.24 -9.02 8.19
C GLY A 129 -6.92 -10.43 8.60
N SER A 130 -6.64 -10.60 9.88
CA SER A 130 -7.35 -11.56 10.67
C SER A 130 -8.82 -11.31 10.37
N GLY A 131 -9.27 -11.84 9.24
CA GLY A 131 -10.55 -12.47 9.20
C GLY A 131 -10.53 -13.42 10.38
N SER A 132 -11.14 -13.00 11.48
CA SER A 132 -12.07 -13.89 12.13
C SER A 132 -13.17 -14.16 11.09
N VAL A 133 -12.83 -14.99 10.09
CA VAL A 133 -13.76 -15.98 9.57
C VAL A 133 -14.11 -16.78 10.82
N GLN A 134 -15.20 -16.41 11.48
CA GLN A 134 -15.77 -17.20 12.55
C GLN A 134 -16.26 -18.49 11.90
N PRO A 135 -15.60 -19.63 12.11
CA PRO A 135 -16.05 -20.88 11.54
C PRO A 135 -17.15 -21.41 12.45
N GLY A 136 -18.36 -21.55 11.92
CA GLY A 136 -19.32 -22.51 12.46
C GLY A 136 -20.39 -21.95 13.41
N ALA A 137 -21.57 -21.75 12.82
CA ALA A 137 -22.85 -22.30 13.28
C ALA A 137 -23.33 -22.04 14.72
N GLN A 138 -24.37 -21.20 14.85
CA GLN A 138 -25.60 -21.60 15.53
C GLN A 138 -26.82 -21.01 14.80
N PRO A 139 -27.66 -21.83 14.12
CA PRO A 139 -29.01 -21.41 13.76
C PRO A 139 -29.85 -21.33 15.05
N GLY A 140 -30.83 -20.43 15.06
CA GLY A 140 -31.61 -20.05 16.24
C GLY A 140 -32.00 -21.21 17.15
N GLY A 141 -31.53 -21.15 18.40
CA GLY A 141 -32.03 -21.93 19.53
C GLY A 141 -32.61 -20.96 20.56
N SER A 142 -33.90 -21.11 20.85
CA SER A 142 -34.61 -20.41 21.91
C SER A 142 -33.85 -20.48 23.25
N PRO A 143 -33.92 -19.45 24.12
CA PRO A 143 -33.30 -19.54 25.44
C PRO A 143 -33.96 -20.67 26.26
N PRO A 144 -33.19 -21.49 26.99
CA PRO A 144 -33.75 -22.50 27.87
C PRO A 144 -34.49 -21.80 29.03
N ALA A 145 -35.75 -22.19 29.25
CA ALA A 145 -36.52 -21.80 30.42
C ALA A 145 -35.82 -22.30 31.70
N PRO A 146 -35.90 -21.56 32.83
CA PRO A 146 -35.32 -22.03 34.08
C PRO A 146 -36.02 -23.32 34.51
N ALA A 147 -35.25 -24.40 34.58
CA ALA A 147 -35.68 -25.66 35.15
C ALA A 147 -35.93 -25.45 36.64
N TYR A 148 -37.22 -25.47 37.03
CA TYR A 148 -37.63 -25.49 38.42
C TYR A 148 -37.20 -26.85 38.98
N GLY A 149 -36.07 -26.86 39.69
CA GLY A 149 -35.57 -28.04 40.37
C GLY A 149 -36.42 -28.32 41.60
N ASP A 150 -37.14 -29.44 41.55
CA ASP A 150 -37.71 -30.17 42.68
C ASP A 150 -36.62 -30.54 43.70
N PRO A 151 -36.70 -30.08 44.96
CA PRO A 151 -36.07 -30.81 46.06
C PRO A 151 -37.09 -31.79 46.64
N GLN A 152 -37.00 -33.05 46.21
CA GLN A 152 -37.57 -34.15 46.98
C GLN A 152 -36.79 -34.35 48.28
N THR A 153 -37.54 -34.80 49.30
CA THR A 153 -37.11 -35.49 50.54
C THR A 153 -36.88 -34.64 51.79
N ALA A 154 -37.92 -34.60 52.64
CA ALA A 154 -37.78 -34.79 54.08
C ALA A 154 -39.17 -35.13 54.66
N GLY A 155 -39.41 -36.42 54.93
CA GLY A 155 -40.62 -36.87 55.62
C GLY A 155 -40.57 -36.54 57.10
N ILE A 156 -41.73 -36.37 57.73
CA ILE A 156 -41.97 -36.59 59.18
C ILE A 156 -43.48 -36.64 59.50
N GLY A 157 -43.96 -37.81 59.95
CA GLY A 157 -45.13 -38.00 60.85
C GLY A 157 -46.53 -37.71 60.27
N GLY A 158 -47.59 -38.46 60.54
CA GLY A 158 -47.84 -39.56 61.48
C GLY A 158 -49.36 -39.81 61.47
N ALA A 159 -49.76 -41.07 61.63
CA ALA A 159 -51.14 -41.49 61.92
C ALA A 159 -51.59 -40.97 63.32
N PRO A 160 -52.83 -41.13 63.81
CA PRO A 160 -53.71 -42.32 63.71
C PRO A 160 -54.93 -42.18 62.80
#